data_AF-A0A7V4A0S2-F1
#
_entry.id   AF-A0A7V4A0S2-F1
#
_cell.length_a   1.000
_cell.length_b   1.000
_cell.length_c   1.000
_cell.angle_alpha   90.00
_cell.angle_beta   90.00
_cell.angle_gamma   90.00
#
_symmetry.space_group_name_H-M   'P 1'
#
loop_
_entity.id
_entity.type
_entity.pdbx_description
1 polymer ?
#
loop_
_entity_poly.entity_id
_entity_poly.type
_entity_poly.pdbx_seq_one_letter_code
_entity_poly.pdbx_strand_id
1 'polypeptide(L)'
;YEDLARHPKGVFLFDEMEKAHPAVLDPLLQLLDEARFQELSKGFVAEAPNAILLFTTNLFAREAFEGRGEIPDHLLRGQLVQMGLRPEFVNRLDTVVAFRPFDQTTLRGIAERHLRSYLENWRRQAGLAYLEVKVDEGVYDLLLSRVDARFGARDLQRAIESLVADPLAEAYLAYKGRPGRLEISREGEDLLIRLE
;
A
#
# COMPACT_ATOMS: atom_id res chain seq x y z
N TYR A 1 -0.45 22.32 8.97
CA TYR A 1 0.32 23.45 8.43
C TYR A 1 1.47 23.90 9.34
N GLU A 2 1.36 23.79 10.67
CA GLU A 2 2.52 23.97 11.56
C GLU A 2 3.70 23.05 11.21
N ASP A 3 3.40 21.81 10.82
CA ASP A 3 4.43 20.85 10.42
C ASP A 3 5.18 21.28 9.15
N LEU A 4 4.57 22.07 8.25
CA LEU A 4 5.27 22.66 7.11
C LEU A 4 6.32 23.67 7.57
N ALA A 5 6.00 24.51 8.57
CA ALA A 5 6.96 25.45 9.13
C ALA A 5 8.09 24.76 9.91
N ARG A 6 7.78 23.66 10.62
CA ARG A 6 8.78 22.87 11.35
C ARG A 6 9.64 22.02 10.42
N HIS A 7 9.09 21.56 9.30
CA HIS A 7 9.74 20.66 8.34
C HIS A 7 9.64 21.21 6.90
N PRO A 8 10.25 22.36 6.59
CA PRO A 8 10.11 23.03 5.28
C PRO A 8 10.76 22.29 4.11
N LYS A 9 11.45 21.17 4.38
CA LYS A 9 12.04 20.24 3.40
C LYS A 9 11.45 18.83 3.52
N GLY A 10 10.32 18.70 4.21
CA GLY A 10 9.67 17.42 4.49
C GLY A 10 8.94 16.85 3.27
N VAL A 11 8.55 15.58 3.40
CA VAL A 11 7.61 14.93 2.49
C VAL A 11 6.24 14.95 3.18
N PHE A 12 5.25 15.56 2.53
CA PHE A 12 3.90 15.72 3.06
C PHE A 12 2.93 14.92 2.22
N LEU A 13 2.26 13.94 2.84
CA LEU A 13 1.27 13.09 2.20
C LEU A 13 -0.14 13.63 2.46
N PHE A 14 -0.88 13.87 1.39
CA PHE A 14 -2.30 14.19 1.38
C PHE A 14 -3.05 13.00 0.79
N ASP A 15 -3.59 12.15 1.66
CA ASP A 15 -4.26 10.92 1.27
C ASP A 15 -5.72 11.18 0.87
N GLU A 16 -6.22 10.47 -0.14
CA GLU A 16 -7.62 10.52 -0.61
C GLU A 16 -8.14 11.93 -0.90
N MET A 17 -7.38 12.71 -1.67
CA MET A 17 -7.64 14.14 -1.90
C MET A 17 -9.02 14.42 -2.50
N GLU A 18 -9.62 13.47 -3.22
CA GLU A 18 -10.96 13.59 -3.81
C GLU A 18 -12.07 13.77 -2.76
N LYS A 19 -11.81 13.39 -1.50
CA LYS A 19 -12.74 13.53 -0.39
C LYS A 19 -12.57 14.86 0.35
N ALA A 20 -11.56 15.66 0.02
CA ALA A 20 -11.27 16.90 0.70
C ALA A 20 -12.34 17.96 0.40
N HIS A 21 -12.81 18.65 1.45
CA HIS A 21 -13.70 19.79 1.29
C HIS A 21 -12.99 20.94 0.55
N PRO A 22 -13.66 21.72 -0.32
CA PRO A 22 -13.02 22.82 -1.06
C PRO A 22 -12.23 23.81 -0.21
N ALA A 23 -12.70 24.10 1.01
CA ALA A 23 -12.01 24.96 1.99
C ALA A 23 -10.62 24.44 2.42
N VAL A 24 -10.31 23.16 2.19
CA VAL A 24 -8.98 22.57 2.39
C VAL A 24 -8.12 22.71 1.13
N LEU A 25 -8.73 22.66 -0.05
CA LEU A 25 -8.03 22.76 -1.34
C LEU A 25 -7.59 24.20 -1.65
N ASP A 26 -8.39 25.21 -1.26
CA ASP A 26 -8.08 26.61 -1.54
C ASP A 26 -6.72 27.06 -0.97
N PRO A 27 -6.39 26.80 0.30
CA PRO A 27 -5.08 27.17 0.83
C PRO A 27 -3.93 26.33 0.24
N LEU A 28 -4.22 25.11 -0.25
CA LEU A 28 -3.22 24.27 -0.91
C LEU A 28 -2.82 24.83 -2.28
N LEU A 29 -3.71 25.52 -2.99
CA LEU A 29 -3.33 26.23 -4.22
C LEU A 29 -2.25 27.26 -3.96
N GLN A 30 -2.38 28.06 -2.90
CA GLN A 30 -1.35 29.02 -2.53
C GLN A 30 -0.02 28.32 -2.22
N LEU A 31 -0.08 27.19 -1.51
CA LEU A 31 1.10 26.41 -1.19
C LEU A 31 1.78 25.85 -2.47
N LEU A 32 1.00 25.38 -3.45
CA LEU A 32 1.53 24.88 -4.72
C LEU A 32 2.12 26.02 -5.58
N ASP A 33 1.57 27.23 -5.49
CA ASP A 33 1.97 28.37 -6.31
C ASP A 33 3.19 29.12 -5.75
N GLU A 34 3.17 29.38 -4.44
CA GLU A 34 4.10 30.29 -3.78
C GLU A 34 5.04 29.57 -2.81
N ALA A 35 4.91 28.24 -2.68
CA ALA A 35 5.52 27.47 -1.60
C ALA A 35 5.23 28.04 -0.21
N ARG A 36 4.09 28.74 -0.08
CA ARG A 36 3.72 29.50 1.10
C ARG A 36 2.29 29.22 1.47
N PHE A 37 2.06 29.05 2.76
CA PHE A 37 0.73 28.96 3.35
C PHE A 37 0.54 30.12 4.32
N GLN A 38 -0.61 30.78 4.25
CA GLN A 38 -1.00 31.81 5.22
C GLN A 38 -2.39 31.52 5.81
N GLU A 39 -2.45 31.39 7.13
CA GLU A 39 -3.73 31.27 7.85
C GLU A 39 -4.35 32.66 8.03
N LEU A 40 -5.51 32.89 7.41
CA LEU A 40 -6.22 34.18 7.45
C LEU A 40 -6.66 34.59 8.88
N SER A 41 -6.92 33.63 9.76
CA SER A 41 -7.50 33.86 11.09
C SER A 41 -6.46 34.25 12.16
N LYS A 42 -5.21 33.80 12.01
CA LYS A 42 -4.16 33.92 13.04
C LYS A 42 -2.88 34.59 12.53
N GLY A 43 -2.79 34.91 11.24
CA GLY A 43 -1.59 35.48 10.63
C GLY A 43 -0.40 34.51 10.61
N PHE A 44 -0.64 33.21 10.84
CA PHE A 44 0.39 32.18 10.75
C PHE A 44 0.85 32.05 9.30
N VAL A 45 2.17 32.09 9.09
CA VAL A 45 2.79 31.92 7.77
C VAL A 45 3.78 30.76 7.84
N ALA A 46 3.70 29.85 6.88
CA ALA A 46 4.68 28.80 6.66
C ALA A 46 5.22 28.91 5.23
N GLU A 47 6.54 28.81 5.08
CA GLU A 47 7.21 28.76 3.78
C GLU A 47 7.98 27.44 3.67
N ALA A 48 7.75 26.71 2.59
CA ALA A 48 8.29 25.37 2.38
C ALA A 48 8.71 25.16 0.90
N PRO A 49 9.66 25.95 0.37
CA PRO A 49 10.07 25.91 -1.05
C PRO A 49 10.74 24.60 -1.47
N ASN A 50 11.07 23.72 -0.52
CA ASN A 50 11.69 22.42 -0.81
C ASN A 50 10.85 21.25 -0.26
N ALA A 51 9.59 21.51 0.13
CA ALA A 51 8.70 20.42 0.53
C ALA A 51 8.30 19.60 -0.70
N ILE A 52 8.25 18.29 -0.53
CA ILE A 52 7.67 17.39 -1.52
C ILE A 52 6.25 17.11 -1.08
N LEU A 53 5.27 17.51 -1.89
CA LEU A 53 3.86 17.26 -1.63
C LEU A 53 3.44 16.04 -2.44
N LEU A 54 2.99 15.00 -1.76
CA LEU A 54 2.45 13.79 -2.36
C LEU A 54 0.94 13.78 -2.15
N PHE A 55 0.19 13.71 -3.24
CA PHE A 55 -1.26 13.57 -3.20
C PHE A 55 -1.62 12.17 -3.68
N THR A 56 -2.56 11.52 -3.00
CA THR A 56 -3.14 10.25 -3.46
C THR A 56 -4.61 10.45 -3.76
N THR A 57 -5.11 9.63 -4.67
CA THR A 57 -6.53 9.52 -4.93
C THR A 57 -6.85 8.07 -5.30
N ASN A 58 -8.00 7.56 -4.88
CA ASN A 58 -8.44 6.21 -5.24
C ASN A 58 -9.10 6.21 -6.64
N LEU A 59 -8.35 6.64 -7.65
CA LEU A 59 -8.80 6.62 -9.02
C LEU A 59 -8.77 5.18 -9.55
N PHE A 60 -9.93 4.53 -9.58
CA PHE A 60 -10.08 3.25 -10.27
C PHE A 60 -10.18 3.48 -11.76
N ALA A 61 -9.03 3.66 -12.41
CA ALA A 61 -8.92 3.85 -13.84
C ALA A 61 -9.09 2.52 -14.60
N ARG A 62 -10.09 1.69 -14.24
CA ARG A 62 -10.33 0.41 -14.95
C ARG A 62 -10.48 0.63 -16.45
N GLU A 63 -11.09 1.75 -16.83
CA GLU A 63 -11.32 2.19 -18.21
C GLU A 63 -10.10 2.91 -18.82
N ALA A 64 -9.18 3.46 -18.00
CA ALA A 64 -7.99 4.16 -18.51
C ALA A 64 -6.82 3.22 -18.83
N PHE A 65 -6.82 2.02 -18.25
CA PHE A 65 -5.75 1.03 -18.37
C PHE A 65 -5.99 -0.01 -19.48
N GLU A 66 -6.93 0.21 -20.42
CA GLU A 66 -7.19 -0.72 -21.53
C GLU A 66 -6.01 -0.89 -22.51
N GLY A 67 -4.88 -0.21 -22.30
CA GLY A 67 -3.64 -0.35 -23.06
C GLY A 67 -2.44 -0.77 -22.22
N ARG A 68 -1.51 -1.54 -22.82
CA ARG A 68 -0.19 -1.87 -22.23
C ARG A 68 0.83 -0.71 -22.25
N GLY A 69 0.42 0.47 -22.73
CA GLY A 69 1.26 1.67 -22.85
C GLY A 69 1.13 2.63 -21.67
N GLU A 70 2.04 3.61 -21.59
CA GLU A 70 1.90 4.74 -20.67
C GLU A 70 0.61 5.51 -20.97
N ILE A 71 -0.14 5.86 -19.92
CA ILE A 71 -1.32 6.70 -20.09
C ILE A 71 -0.83 8.13 -20.29
N PRO A 72 -1.25 8.80 -21.38
CA PRO A 72 -0.94 10.21 -21.57
C PRO A 72 -1.38 11.08 -20.38
N ASP A 73 -0.49 11.98 -19.94
CA ASP A 73 -0.72 12.86 -18.78
C ASP A 73 -2.02 13.67 -18.89
N HIS A 74 -2.37 14.17 -20.08
CA HIS A 74 -3.62 14.91 -20.31
C HIS A 74 -4.89 14.08 -20.03
N LEU A 75 -4.86 12.76 -20.26
CA LEU A 75 -5.98 11.88 -19.92
C LEU A 75 -6.08 11.70 -18.41
N LEU A 76 -4.95 11.52 -17.73
CA LEU A 76 -4.91 11.42 -16.26
C LEU A 76 -5.46 12.68 -15.61
N ARG A 77 -4.99 13.86 -16.06
CA ARG A 77 -5.49 15.16 -15.60
C ARG A 77 -6.96 15.36 -15.90
N GLY A 78 -7.43 14.92 -17.07
CA GLY A 78 -8.85 14.94 -17.42
C GLY A 78 -9.72 14.12 -16.46
N GLN A 79 -9.25 12.94 -16.04
CA GLN A 79 -9.95 12.10 -15.07
C GLN A 79 -9.98 12.72 -13.67
N LEU A 80 -8.88 13.34 -13.22
CA LEU A 80 -8.85 14.08 -11.96
C LEU A 80 -9.93 15.18 -11.95
N VAL A 81 -10.09 15.91 -13.07
CA VAL A 81 -11.14 16.94 -13.20
C VAL A 81 -12.54 16.34 -13.15
N GLN A 82 -12.77 15.23 -13.84
CA GLN A 82 -14.08 14.54 -13.83
C GLN A 82 -14.49 14.06 -12.43
N MET A 83 -13.52 13.79 -11.55
CA MET A 83 -13.78 13.39 -10.15
C MET A 83 -14.11 14.57 -9.22
N GLY A 84 -14.10 15.80 -9.73
CA GLY A 84 -14.42 17.00 -8.96
C GLY A 84 -13.20 17.76 -8.45
N LEU A 85 -11.98 17.36 -8.80
CA LEU A 85 -10.83 18.23 -8.61
C LEU A 85 -10.90 19.38 -9.61
N ARG A 86 -10.66 20.60 -9.13
CA ARG A 86 -10.81 21.77 -9.99
C ARG A 86 -9.62 21.87 -10.97
N PRO A 87 -9.83 22.31 -12.23
CA PRO A 87 -8.76 22.42 -13.21
C PRO A 87 -7.56 23.23 -12.73
N GLU A 88 -7.78 24.30 -11.98
CA GLU A 88 -6.72 25.13 -11.40
C GLU A 88 -5.81 24.37 -10.46
N PHE A 89 -6.32 23.38 -9.72
CA PHE A 89 -5.50 22.54 -8.86
C PHE A 89 -4.72 21.53 -9.68
N VAL A 90 -5.40 20.84 -10.59
CA VAL A 90 -4.80 19.82 -11.45
C VAL A 90 -3.67 20.41 -12.29
N ASN A 91 -3.80 21.65 -12.76
CA ASN A 91 -2.77 22.34 -13.53
C ASN A 91 -1.51 22.72 -12.72
N ARG A 92 -1.56 22.69 -11.38
CA ARG A 92 -0.42 22.97 -10.49
C ARG A 92 0.34 21.71 -10.07
N LEU A 93 -0.14 20.53 -10.44
CA LEU A 93 0.58 19.29 -10.20
C LEU A 93 1.74 19.16 -11.18
N ASP A 94 2.97 19.02 -10.67
CA ASP A 94 4.17 18.84 -11.49
C ASP A 94 4.11 17.52 -12.28
N THR A 95 3.70 16.44 -11.61
CA THR A 95 3.65 15.09 -12.19
C THR A 95 2.45 14.33 -11.67
N VAL A 96 1.73 13.69 -12.58
CA VAL A 96 0.64 12.76 -12.25
C VAL A 96 1.07 11.36 -12.64
N VAL A 97 1.10 10.45 -11.67
CA VAL A 97 1.51 9.05 -11.89
C VAL A 97 0.31 8.15 -11.66
N ALA A 98 -0.01 7.34 -12.66
CA ALA A 98 -1.03 6.31 -12.56
C ALA A 98 -0.41 4.97 -12.19
N PHE A 99 -0.84 4.39 -11.07
CA PHE A 99 -0.39 3.07 -10.65
C PHE A 99 -1.22 1.99 -11.37
N ARG A 100 -0.54 1.12 -12.12
CA ARG A 100 -1.19 -0.03 -12.74
C ARG A 100 -1.48 -1.10 -11.69
N PRO A 101 -2.57 -1.88 -11.85
CA PRO A 101 -2.75 -3.10 -11.09
C PRO A 101 -1.53 -4.02 -11.24
N PHE A 102 -1.19 -4.74 -10.17
CA PHE A 102 -0.12 -5.73 -10.22
C PHE A 102 -0.51 -6.88 -11.17
N ASP A 103 0.43 -7.31 -12.02
CA ASP A 103 0.29 -8.57 -12.74
C ASP A 103 0.49 -9.76 -11.80
N GLN A 104 0.15 -10.97 -12.27
CA GLN A 104 0.25 -12.18 -11.45
C GLN A 104 1.68 -12.46 -10.98
N THR A 105 2.69 -12.18 -11.82
CA THR A 105 4.09 -12.39 -11.47
C THR A 105 4.52 -11.46 -10.34
N THR A 106 4.11 -10.20 -10.40
CA THR A 106 4.37 -9.19 -9.37
C THR A 106 3.63 -9.53 -8.08
N LEU A 107 2.36 -9.93 -8.17
CA LEU A 107 1.59 -10.38 -7.00
C LEU A 107 2.24 -11.60 -6.33
N ARG A 108 2.74 -12.56 -7.10
CA ARG A 108 3.47 -13.72 -6.57
C ARG A 108 4.71 -13.30 -5.79
N GLY A 109 5.55 -12.44 -6.37
CA GLY A 109 6.75 -11.94 -5.67
C GLY A 109 6.43 -11.16 -4.39
N ILE A 110 5.32 -10.40 -4.39
CA ILE A 110 4.81 -9.74 -3.18
C ILE A 110 4.33 -10.78 -2.16
N ALA A 111 3.60 -11.83 -2.58
CA ALA A 111 3.14 -12.91 -1.71
C ALA A 111 4.29 -13.61 -1.01
N GLU A 112 5.32 -13.98 -1.77
CA GLU A 112 6.55 -14.60 -1.25
C GLU A 112 7.22 -13.72 -0.18
N ARG A 113 7.37 -12.42 -0.46
CA ARG A 113 8.02 -11.49 0.48
C ARG A 113 7.18 -11.28 1.74
N HIS A 114 5.87 -11.12 1.59
CA HIS A 114 4.97 -10.90 2.73
C HIS A 114 4.87 -12.15 3.61
N LEU A 115 4.72 -13.33 3.03
CA LEU A 115 4.66 -14.58 3.78
C LEU A 115 5.99 -14.83 4.52
N ARG A 116 7.13 -14.60 3.84
CA ARG A 116 8.45 -14.72 4.47
C ARG A 116 8.59 -13.78 5.66
N SER A 117 8.26 -12.51 5.50
CA SER A 117 8.29 -11.52 6.57
C SER A 117 7.37 -11.88 7.73
N TYR A 118 6.17 -12.38 7.43
CA TYR A 118 5.21 -12.87 8.43
C TYR A 118 5.80 -14.01 9.27
N LEU A 119 6.33 -15.05 8.61
CA LEU A 119 6.93 -16.21 9.27
C LEU A 119 8.22 -15.87 10.03
N GLU A 120 9.03 -14.94 9.54
CA GLU A 120 10.20 -14.40 10.25
C GLU A 120 9.80 -13.67 11.54
N ASN A 121 8.76 -12.84 11.48
CA ASN A 121 8.25 -12.14 12.66
C ASN A 121 7.71 -13.12 13.69
N TRP A 122 6.88 -14.07 13.25
CA TRP A 122 6.32 -15.10 14.12
C TRP A 122 7.42 -15.93 14.79
N ARG A 123 8.40 -16.44 14.02
CA ARG A 123 9.52 -17.22 14.57
C ARG A 123 10.32 -16.45 15.62
N ARG A 124 10.57 -15.16 15.38
CA ARG A 124 11.27 -14.31 16.36
C ARG A 124 10.48 -14.17 17.66
N GLN A 125 9.18 -13.92 17.57
CA GLN A 125 8.30 -13.78 18.73
C GLN A 125 8.14 -15.09 19.51
N ALA A 126 8.11 -16.23 18.82
CA ALA A 126 8.01 -17.55 19.41
C ALA A 126 9.34 -18.07 20.00
N GLY A 127 10.46 -17.35 19.83
CA GLY A 127 11.79 -17.84 20.23
C GLY A 127 12.34 -18.96 19.34
N LEU A 128 11.82 -19.09 18.12
CA LEU A 128 12.09 -20.15 17.14
C LEU A 128 12.84 -19.63 15.90
N ALA A 129 13.63 -18.57 16.04
CA ALA A 129 14.36 -17.94 14.94
C ALA A 129 15.34 -18.90 14.20
N TYR A 130 15.70 -20.01 14.84
CA TYR A 130 16.60 -21.03 14.30
C TYR A 130 15.91 -22.07 13.40
N LEU A 131 14.58 -22.05 13.29
CA LEU A 131 13.84 -22.98 12.45
C LEU A 131 14.13 -22.77 10.97
N GLU A 132 14.42 -23.86 10.28
CA GLU A 132 14.35 -23.92 8.82
C GLU A 132 12.88 -23.81 8.39
N VAL A 133 12.57 -22.93 7.44
CA VAL A 133 11.21 -22.78 6.91
C VAL A 133 11.19 -23.23 5.47
N LYS A 134 10.29 -24.16 5.18
CA LYS A 134 10.03 -24.63 3.82
C LYS A 134 8.56 -24.38 3.48
N VAL A 135 8.34 -23.70 2.37
CA VAL A 135 6.99 -23.38 1.86
C VAL A 135 6.87 -23.99 0.48
N ASP A 136 5.81 -24.77 0.27
CA ASP A 136 5.53 -25.38 -1.03
C ASP A 136 4.89 -24.38 -2.00
N GLU A 137 5.15 -24.55 -3.29
CA GLU A 137 4.65 -23.65 -4.35
C GLU A 137 3.12 -23.49 -4.34
N GLY A 138 2.38 -24.55 -3.99
CA GLY A 138 0.92 -24.53 -3.94
C GLY A 138 0.35 -23.57 -2.89
N VAL A 139 1.15 -23.17 -1.89
CA VAL A 139 0.76 -22.15 -0.89
C VAL A 139 0.58 -20.79 -1.55
N TYR A 140 1.50 -20.42 -2.46
CA TYR A 140 1.42 -19.15 -3.17
C TYR A 140 0.23 -19.11 -4.12
N ASP A 141 -0.06 -20.22 -4.79
CA ASP A 141 -1.22 -20.31 -5.68
C ASP A 141 -2.54 -20.18 -4.90
N LEU A 142 -2.63 -20.75 -3.69
CA LEU A 142 -3.78 -20.58 -2.81
C LEU A 142 -3.89 -19.14 -2.28
N LEU A 143 -2.78 -18.52 -1.86
CA LEU A 143 -2.78 -17.12 -1.42
C LEU A 143 -3.27 -16.20 -2.54
N LEU A 144 -2.78 -16.39 -3.77
CA LEU A 144 -3.17 -15.59 -4.92
C LEU A 144 -4.63 -15.81 -5.33
N SER A 145 -5.20 -17.01 -5.14
CA SER A 145 -6.61 -17.26 -5.42
C SER A 145 -7.56 -16.56 -4.45
N ARG A 146 -7.08 -16.19 -3.25
CA ARG A 146 -7.83 -15.42 -2.24
C ARG A 146 -7.69 -13.90 -2.37
N VAL A 147 -6.87 -13.41 -3.31
CA VAL A 147 -6.66 -11.98 -3.51
C VAL A 147 -7.50 -11.49 -4.68
N ASP A 148 -8.29 -10.45 -4.43
CA ASP A 148 -8.92 -9.69 -5.50
C ASP A 148 -7.92 -8.67 -6.05
N ALA A 149 -7.63 -8.77 -7.36
CA ALA A 149 -6.70 -7.89 -8.06
C ALA A 149 -7.03 -6.39 -7.91
N ARG A 150 -8.27 -6.04 -7.55
CA ARG A 150 -8.71 -4.66 -7.30
C ARG A 150 -8.15 -4.04 -6.03
N PHE A 151 -7.90 -4.82 -4.98
CA PHE A 151 -7.45 -4.31 -3.68
C PHE A 151 -5.94 -4.46 -3.45
N GLY A 152 -5.23 -5.03 -4.43
CA GLY A 152 -3.77 -5.09 -4.47
C GLY A 152 -3.16 -5.84 -3.29
N ALA A 153 -1.97 -5.43 -2.86
CA ALA A 153 -1.18 -6.12 -1.83
C ALA A 153 -1.81 -6.08 -0.41
N ARG A 154 -2.80 -5.21 -0.16
CA ARG A 154 -3.48 -5.15 1.15
C ARG A 154 -4.28 -6.42 1.43
N ASP A 155 -4.99 -6.93 0.43
CA ASP A 155 -5.74 -8.18 0.55
C ASP A 155 -4.82 -9.38 0.73
N LEU A 156 -3.62 -9.33 0.15
CA LEU A 156 -2.63 -10.40 0.31
C LEU A 156 -2.16 -10.54 1.76
N GLN A 157 -1.92 -9.43 2.46
CA GLN A 157 -1.57 -9.50 3.88
C GLN A 157 -2.72 -10.10 4.71
N ARG A 158 -3.96 -9.70 4.42
CA ARG A 158 -5.15 -10.27 5.08
C ARG A 158 -5.32 -11.75 4.79
N ALA A 159 -5.08 -12.18 3.54
CA ALA A 159 -5.14 -13.58 3.14
C ALA A 159 -4.10 -14.41 3.90
N ILE A 160 -2.86 -13.91 4.03
CA ILE A 160 -1.81 -14.55 4.83
C ILE A 160 -2.24 -14.66 6.29
N GLU A 161 -2.71 -13.56 6.90
CA GLU A 161 -3.18 -13.57 8.28
C GLU A 161 -4.32 -14.58 8.48
N SER A 162 -5.31 -14.62 7.58
CA SER A 162 -6.45 -15.54 7.70
C SER A 162 -6.12 -17.01 7.43
N LEU A 163 -5.21 -17.31 6.51
CA LEU A 163 -4.91 -18.68 6.11
C LEU A 163 -3.78 -19.30 6.93
N VAL A 164 -2.84 -18.50 7.41
CA VAL A 164 -1.62 -18.99 8.06
C VAL A 164 -1.72 -18.93 9.58
N ALA A 165 -2.41 -17.93 10.16
CA ALA A 165 -2.39 -17.73 11.60
C ALA A 165 -2.92 -18.93 12.40
N ASP A 166 -4.11 -19.42 12.07
CA ASP A 166 -4.74 -20.51 12.83
C ASP A 166 -3.99 -21.84 12.67
N PRO A 167 -3.65 -22.31 11.45
CA PRO A 167 -2.86 -23.54 11.29
C PRO A 167 -1.48 -23.47 11.95
N LEU A 168 -0.86 -22.28 11.97
CA LEU A 168 0.45 -22.08 12.59
C LEU A 168 0.37 -22.14 14.12
N ALA A 169 -0.70 -21.59 14.70
CA ALA A 169 -0.98 -21.68 16.12
C ALA A 169 -1.27 -23.13 16.55
N GLU A 170 -2.09 -23.85 15.78
CA GLU A 170 -2.38 -25.27 16.04
C GLU A 170 -1.12 -26.14 15.97
N ALA A 171 -0.30 -25.96 14.94
CA ALA A 171 0.96 -26.68 14.78
C ALA A 171 1.92 -26.42 15.95
N TYR A 172 2.00 -25.17 16.43
CA TYR A 172 2.82 -24.80 17.57
C TYR A 172 2.32 -25.43 18.88
N LEU A 173 1.01 -25.46 19.11
CA LEU A 173 0.40 -26.06 20.31
C LEU A 173 0.49 -27.59 20.34
N ALA A 174 0.35 -28.23 19.17
CA ALA A 174 0.43 -29.68 19.04
C ALA A 174 1.87 -30.21 19.24
N TYR A 175 2.86 -29.35 19.03
CA TYR A 175 4.26 -29.72 19.06
C TYR A 175 4.79 -29.86 20.49
N LYS A 176 5.43 -31.01 20.78
CA LYS A 176 5.92 -31.35 22.14
C LYS A 176 7.45 -31.45 22.25
N GLY A 177 8.17 -31.30 21.14
CA GLY A 177 9.61 -31.54 21.04
C GLY A 177 10.44 -30.26 21.03
N ARG A 178 11.63 -30.33 20.42
CA ARG A 178 12.41 -29.15 20.02
C ARG A 178 12.39 -29.08 18.48
N PRO A 179 11.71 -28.09 17.88
CA PRO A 179 11.46 -28.13 16.45
C PRO A 179 12.72 -27.73 15.70
N GLY A 180 13.04 -28.43 14.62
CA GLY A 180 14.11 -28.12 13.67
C GLY A 180 13.59 -27.52 12.37
N ARG A 181 12.34 -27.83 11.97
CA ARG A 181 11.77 -27.38 10.69
C ARG A 181 10.29 -27.00 10.80
N LEU A 182 9.90 -25.97 10.05
CA LEU A 182 8.52 -25.58 9.77
C LEU A 182 8.23 -25.85 8.28
N GLU A 183 7.33 -26.80 8.00
CA GLU A 183 6.87 -27.09 6.64
C GLU A 183 5.44 -26.58 6.45
N ILE A 184 5.21 -25.84 5.37
CA ILE A 184 3.91 -25.26 5.02
C ILE A 184 3.55 -25.76 3.62
N SER A 185 2.44 -26.47 3.50
CA SER A 185 1.94 -26.99 2.24
C SER A 185 0.45 -26.73 2.07
N ARG A 186 -0.02 -26.82 0.83
CA ARG A 186 -1.45 -26.66 0.50
C ARG A 186 -2.18 -27.99 0.71
N GLU A 187 -3.32 -27.93 1.39
CA GLU A 187 -4.25 -29.06 1.53
C GLU A 187 -5.64 -28.61 1.07
N GLY A 188 -5.96 -28.86 -0.20
CA GLY A 188 -7.23 -28.44 -0.79
C GLY A 188 -7.39 -26.91 -0.82
N GLU A 189 -8.31 -26.39 0.00
CA GLU A 189 -8.61 -24.95 0.14
C GLU A 189 -7.97 -24.32 1.39
N ASP A 190 -7.22 -25.12 2.16
CA ASP A 190 -6.57 -24.71 3.41
C ASP A 190 -5.06 -24.98 3.36
N LEU A 191 -4.38 -24.64 4.46
CA LEU A 191 -2.96 -24.90 4.64
C LEU A 191 -2.74 -25.97 5.70
N LEU A 192 -1.81 -26.88 5.39
CA LEU A 192 -1.27 -27.81 6.36
C LEU A 192 0.09 -27.30 6.82
N ILE A 193 0.21 -27.07 8.13
CA ILE A 193 1.46 -26.62 8.75
C ILE A 193 1.97 -27.70 9.70
N ARG A 194 3.22 -28.11 9.50
CA ARG A 194 3.89 -29.09 10.35
C ARG A 194 5.11 -28.48 10.99
N LEU A 195 5.22 -28.68 12.28
CA LEU A 195 6.37 -28.35 13.07
C LEU A 195 7.06 -29.66 13.44
N GLU A 196 8.28 -29.87 12.97
CA GLU A 196 9.07 -31.10 13.16
C GLU A 196 10.34 -30.81 13.95
#